data_AF-A0A8T1XJ10-F1
#
_entry.id   AF-A0A8T1XJ10-F1
#
_cell.length_a   1.000
_cell.length_b   1.000
_cell.length_c   1.000
_cell.angle_alpha   90.00
_cell.angle_beta   90.00
_cell.angle_gamma   90.00
#
_symmetry.space_group_name_H-M   'P 1'
#
loop_
_entity.id
_entity.type
_entity.pdbx_description
1 polymer ?
#
loop_
_entity_poly.entity_id
_entity_poly.type
_entity_poly.pdbx_seq_one_letter_code
_entity_poly.pdbx_strand_id
1 'polypeptide(L)'
;MEERLKRHVSDGELFMQTHTRADGSFVDQIYQHVGEAYMKMMEERMAEMDEDGPQVSDNSSQHSTHRMLNIDEKNEIFLKLQEQLQLKISEQEEQNAKRDVEHCQSQSLIANLEKLVLFMKEKDPELAAYLSTDSTEPEPGTHSTTTTPSTLPTTIDTALAITVVGTTALVSTSPTISNTSSNH
;
A
#
# COMPACT_ATOMS: atom_id res chain seq x y z
N MET A 1 13.28 -28.59 -20.55
CA MET A 1 13.51 -27.30 -21.25
C MET A 1 14.85 -27.30 -21.96
N GLU A 2 15.91 -27.71 -21.26
CA GLU A 2 17.26 -27.88 -21.83
C GLU A 2 17.31 -28.83 -23.03
N GLU A 3 16.58 -29.95 -22.99
CA GLU A 3 16.49 -30.86 -24.14
C GLU A 3 15.89 -30.20 -25.40
N ARG A 4 14.97 -29.23 -25.21
CA ARG A 4 14.34 -28.48 -26.31
C ARG A 4 15.27 -27.39 -26.84
N LEU A 5 15.96 -26.68 -25.95
CA LEU A 5 16.84 -25.57 -26.32
C LEU A 5 18.27 -26.03 -26.66
N LYS A 6 18.63 -27.29 -26.38
CA LYS A 6 19.96 -27.88 -26.53
C LYS A 6 21.08 -27.03 -25.89
N ARG A 7 20.73 -26.28 -24.85
CA ARG A 7 21.58 -25.39 -24.08
C ARG A 7 21.14 -25.46 -22.62
N HIS A 8 22.11 -25.34 -21.72
CA HIS A 8 21.84 -25.14 -20.29
C HIS A 8 21.04 -23.85 -20.09
N VAL A 9 19.97 -23.92 -19.29
CA VAL A 9 19.14 -22.74 -18.97
C VAL A 9 19.38 -22.35 -17.52
N SER A 10 19.19 -21.08 -17.16
CA SER A 10 19.21 -20.68 -15.75
C SER A 10 17.90 -21.06 -15.06
N ASP A 11 17.92 -21.15 -13.74
CA ASP A 11 16.72 -21.43 -12.93
C ASP A 11 15.67 -20.32 -13.11
N GLY A 12 16.11 -19.07 -13.24
CA GLY A 12 15.23 -17.95 -13.56
C GLY A 12 14.63 -18.04 -14.98
N GLU A 13 15.38 -18.52 -15.98
CA GLU A 13 14.85 -18.76 -17.33
C GLU A 13 13.80 -19.89 -17.31
N LEU A 14 14.09 -20.96 -16.56
CA LEU A 14 13.16 -22.07 -16.32
C LEU A 14 11.87 -21.60 -15.62
N PHE A 15 12.00 -20.78 -14.58
CA PHE A 15 10.90 -20.18 -13.85
C PHE A 15 10.01 -19.34 -14.77
N MET A 16 10.60 -18.39 -15.49
CA MET A 16 9.88 -17.49 -16.39
C MET A 16 9.12 -18.31 -17.43
N GLN A 17 9.77 -19.29 -18.07
CA GLN A 17 9.15 -20.05 -19.13
C GLN A 17 8.06 -21.04 -18.64
N THR A 18 8.14 -21.54 -17.40
CA THR A 18 7.10 -22.44 -16.83
C THR A 18 5.90 -21.69 -16.27
N HIS A 19 6.08 -20.43 -15.87
CA HIS A 19 5.03 -19.59 -15.30
C HIS A 19 4.57 -18.48 -16.26
N THR A 20 4.95 -18.58 -17.54
CA THR A 20 4.49 -17.70 -18.62
C THR A 20 3.68 -18.49 -19.64
N ARG A 21 2.51 -17.97 -19.99
CA ARG A 21 1.61 -18.50 -21.01
C ARG A 21 2.15 -18.21 -22.41
N ALA A 22 1.57 -18.82 -23.43
CA ALA A 22 1.99 -18.63 -24.82
C ALA A 22 1.78 -17.20 -25.34
N ASP A 23 0.88 -16.42 -24.72
CA ASP A 23 0.64 -15.00 -25.02
C ASP A 23 1.67 -14.06 -24.35
N GLY A 24 2.62 -14.61 -23.58
CA GLY A 24 3.64 -13.86 -22.85
C GLY A 24 3.18 -13.34 -21.48
N SER A 25 1.91 -13.56 -21.10
CA SER A 25 1.42 -13.21 -19.76
C SER A 25 1.80 -14.24 -18.72
N PHE A 26 1.99 -13.80 -17.47
CA PHE A 26 2.22 -14.72 -16.36
C PHE A 26 0.95 -15.48 -15.98
N VAL A 27 1.12 -16.71 -15.50
CA VAL A 27 0.01 -17.59 -15.13
C VAL A 27 -0.74 -17.07 -13.90
N ASP A 28 -0.04 -16.40 -12.98
CA ASP A 28 -0.55 -15.83 -11.72
C ASP A 28 0.17 -14.50 -11.43
N GLN A 29 -0.50 -13.61 -10.72
CA GLN A 29 0.05 -12.34 -10.26
C GLN A 29 1.25 -12.54 -9.32
N ILE A 30 1.30 -13.61 -8.52
CA ILE A 30 2.47 -13.89 -7.68
C ILE A 30 3.72 -14.15 -8.53
N TYR A 31 3.57 -14.86 -9.65
CA TYR A 31 4.69 -15.17 -10.54
C TYR A 31 5.12 -13.96 -11.34
N GLN A 32 4.17 -13.08 -11.68
CA GLN A 32 4.48 -11.79 -12.25
C GLN A 32 5.41 -10.98 -11.35
N HIS A 33 5.07 -10.82 -10.06
CA HIS A 33 5.90 -10.08 -9.12
C HIS A 33 7.30 -10.69 -8.96
N VAL A 34 7.39 -12.03 -8.87
CA VAL A 34 8.68 -12.73 -8.78
C VAL A 34 9.49 -12.56 -10.07
N GLY A 35 8.85 -12.67 -11.23
CA GLY A 35 9.50 -12.49 -12.53
C GLY A 35 9.99 -11.07 -12.75
N GLU A 36 9.18 -10.07 -12.39
CA GLU A 36 9.58 -8.65 -12.41
C GLU A 36 10.75 -8.38 -11.47
N ALA A 37 10.73 -8.91 -10.25
CA ALA A 37 11.83 -8.78 -9.30
C ALA A 37 13.12 -9.43 -9.82
N TYR A 38 13.01 -10.62 -10.43
CA TYR A 38 14.14 -11.31 -11.05
C TYR A 38 14.76 -10.49 -12.18
N MET A 39 13.94 -9.99 -13.12
CA MET A 39 14.41 -9.14 -14.22
C MET A 39 15.06 -7.86 -13.70
N LYS A 40 14.47 -7.21 -12.70
CA LYS A 40 15.01 -6.01 -12.07
C LYS A 40 16.39 -6.27 -11.44
N MET A 41 16.57 -7.38 -10.72
CA MET A 41 17.86 -7.73 -10.12
C MET A 41 18.93 -8.09 -11.18
N MET A 42 18.52 -8.67 -12.31
CA MET A 42 19.42 -8.84 -13.45
C MET A 42 19.87 -7.50 -14.03
N GLU A 43 18.94 -6.56 -14.23
CA GLU A 43 19.23 -5.22 -14.73
C GLU A 43 20.13 -4.44 -13.77
N GLU A 44 19.84 -4.49 -12.47
CA GLU A 44 20.66 -3.86 -11.42
C GLU A 44 22.10 -4.39 -11.43
N ARG A 45 22.29 -5.71 -11.53
CA ARG A 45 23.64 -6.29 -11.61
C ARG A 45 24.37 -5.87 -12.89
N MET A 46 23.67 -5.83 -14.03
CA MET A 46 24.28 -5.38 -15.29
C MET A 46 24.68 -3.90 -15.21
N ALA A 47 23.85 -3.06 -14.58
CA ALA A 47 24.14 -1.64 -14.40
C ALA A 47 25.33 -1.38 -13.46
N GLU A 48 25.49 -2.16 -12.38
CA GLU A 48 26.64 -2.05 -11.46
C GLU A 48 27.98 -2.29 -12.17
N MET A 49 28.01 -3.21 -13.13
CA MET A 49 29.22 -3.60 -13.85
C MET A 49 29.65 -2.61 -14.94
N ASP A 50 28.77 -1.70 -15.35
CA ASP A 50 29.03 -0.66 -16.35
C ASP A 50 29.59 0.65 -15.75
N GLU A 51 29.61 0.79 -14.41
CA GLU A 51 30.07 1.99 -13.68
C GLU A 51 31.59 2.00 -13.37
N ASP A 52 32.32 0.89 -13.54
CA ASP A 52 33.76 0.83 -13.24
C ASP A 52 34.60 1.53 -14.34
N GLY A 53 34.93 2.81 -14.10
CA GLY A 53 35.80 3.66 -14.94
C GLY A 53 37.26 3.16 -15.09
N PRO A 54 38.08 3.79 -15.95
CA PRO A 54 39.21 3.14 -16.62
C PRO A 54 40.32 2.71 -15.66
N GLN A 55 40.32 1.43 -15.29
CA GLN A 55 41.48 0.77 -14.69
C GLN A 55 42.57 0.64 -15.76
N VAL A 56 43.68 1.35 -15.56
CA VAL A 56 44.92 1.23 -16.33
C VAL A 56 45.41 -0.22 -16.34
N SER A 57 45.09 -0.97 -17.40
CA SER A 57 45.74 -2.24 -17.68
C SER A 57 45.65 -2.57 -19.17
N ASP A 58 46.81 -2.66 -19.81
CA ASP A 58 47.04 -2.91 -21.24
C ASP A 58 46.67 -4.34 -21.69
N ASN A 59 45.47 -4.82 -21.34
CA ASN A 59 44.89 -6.06 -21.86
C ASN A 59 43.44 -5.90 -22.36
N SER A 60 42.95 -4.67 -22.51
CA SER A 60 41.56 -4.36 -22.82
C SER A 60 41.16 -4.72 -24.26
N SER A 61 40.78 -5.97 -24.44
CA SER A 61 40.04 -6.47 -25.60
C SER A 61 38.74 -7.19 -25.21
N GLN A 62 38.40 -7.27 -23.91
CA GLN A 62 37.21 -8.01 -23.44
C GLN A 62 36.17 -7.16 -22.69
N HIS A 63 36.37 -5.84 -22.55
CA HIS A 63 35.40 -4.94 -21.88
C HIS A 63 34.51 -4.14 -22.85
N SER A 64 34.22 -4.71 -24.03
CA SER A 64 33.32 -4.07 -24.98
C SER A 64 31.87 -4.18 -24.51
N THR A 65 31.38 -3.11 -23.88
CA THR A 65 30.05 -2.46 -24.04
C THR A 65 28.75 -3.29 -23.93
N HIS A 66 28.76 -4.61 -23.70
CA HIS A 66 27.55 -5.37 -23.42
C HIS A 66 27.91 -6.75 -22.83
N ARG A 67 28.39 -6.79 -21.58
CA ARG A 67 28.62 -8.08 -20.92
C ARG A 67 27.26 -8.65 -20.49
N MET A 68 26.76 -9.62 -21.25
CA MET A 68 25.60 -10.41 -20.83
C MET A 68 25.98 -11.28 -19.62
N LEU A 69 25.13 -11.31 -18.60
CA LEU A 69 25.31 -12.20 -17.46
C LEU A 69 25.40 -13.67 -17.91
N ASN A 70 26.34 -14.42 -17.34
CA ASN A 70 26.46 -15.86 -17.57
C ASN A 70 25.38 -16.65 -16.78
N ILE A 71 25.29 -17.96 -17.00
CA ILE A 71 24.24 -18.80 -16.39
C ILE A 71 24.40 -18.85 -14.86
N ASP A 72 25.63 -19.00 -14.37
CA ASP A 72 25.90 -19.08 -12.93
C ASP A 72 25.52 -17.76 -12.25
N GLU A 73 25.88 -16.62 -12.85
CA GLU A 73 25.46 -15.30 -12.37
C GLU A 73 23.94 -15.16 -12.33
N LYS A 74 23.23 -15.64 -13.36
CA LYS A 74 21.77 -15.65 -13.40
C LYS A 74 21.14 -16.55 -12.33
N ASN A 75 21.77 -17.68 -12.02
CA ASN A 75 21.34 -18.59 -10.95
C ASN A 75 21.57 -17.98 -9.57
N GLU A 76 22.72 -17.34 -9.35
CA GLU A 76 23.01 -16.62 -8.11
C GLU A 76 21.99 -15.50 -7.82
N ILE A 77 21.55 -14.78 -8.86
CA ILE A 77 20.49 -13.78 -8.72
C ILE A 77 19.18 -14.45 -8.27
N PHE A 78 18.83 -15.58 -8.89
CA PHE A 78 17.60 -16.29 -8.58
C PHE A 78 17.62 -16.85 -7.15
N LEU A 79 18.75 -17.41 -6.71
CA LEU A 79 18.95 -17.87 -5.33
C LEU A 79 18.83 -16.71 -4.33
N LYS A 80 19.49 -15.58 -4.58
CA LYS A 80 19.40 -14.39 -3.73
C LYS A 80 17.95 -13.87 -3.63
N LEU A 81 17.20 -13.90 -4.73
CA LEU A 81 15.78 -13.53 -4.73
C LEU A 81 14.95 -14.49 -3.86
N GLN A 82 15.21 -15.79 -3.98
CA GLN A 82 14.54 -16.81 -3.18
C GLN A 82 14.80 -16.62 -1.68
N GLU A 83 16.04 -16.37 -1.29
CA GLU A 83 16.42 -16.09 0.10
C GLU A 83 15.72 -14.82 0.64
N GLN A 84 15.71 -13.74 -0.15
CA GLN A 84 15.02 -12.51 0.24
C GLN A 84 13.52 -12.71 0.42
N LEU A 85 12.89 -13.51 -0.45
CA LEU A 85 11.48 -13.83 -0.34
C LEU A 85 11.19 -14.64 0.92
N GLN A 86 12.02 -15.63 1.24
CA GLN A 86 11.90 -16.42 2.45
C GLN A 86 12.03 -15.56 3.71
N LEU A 87 13.04 -14.69 3.77
CA LEU A 87 13.23 -13.76 4.88
C LEU A 87 12.00 -12.85 5.08
N LYS A 88 11.47 -12.30 3.99
CA LYS A 88 10.30 -11.44 4.03
C LYS A 88 9.04 -12.17 4.48
N ILE A 89 8.87 -13.44 4.09
CA ILE A 89 7.75 -14.27 4.56
C ILE A 89 7.85 -14.48 6.07
N SER A 90 9.01 -14.87 6.57
CA SER A 90 9.21 -15.10 8.02
C SER A 90 8.98 -13.82 8.84
N GLU A 91 9.50 -12.68 8.40
CA GLU A 91 9.26 -11.40 9.08
C GLU A 91 7.76 -11.04 9.08
N GLN A 92 7.08 -11.25 7.96
CA GLN A 92 5.66 -10.94 7.84
C GLN A 92 4.79 -11.87 8.71
N GLU A 93 5.15 -13.15 8.81
CA GLU A 93 4.48 -14.13 9.68
C GLU A 93 4.58 -13.75 11.15
N GLU A 94 5.74 -13.29 11.62
CA GLU A 94 5.93 -12.80 13.00
C GLU A 94 5.05 -11.57 13.29
N GLN A 95 5.04 -10.60 12.38
CA GLN A 95 4.19 -9.42 12.51
C GLN A 95 2.69 -9.78 12.49
N ASN A 96 2.29 -10.76 11.68
CA ASN A 96 0.93 -11.26 11.65
C ASN A 96 0.54 -11.93 12.96
N ALA A 97 1.43 -12.75 13.55
CA ALA A 97 1.21 -13.36 14.86
C ALA A 97 1.02 -12.30 15.96
N LYS A 98 1.81 -11.22 15.95
CA LYS A 98 1.65 -10.13 16.91
C LYS A 98 0.28 -9.43 16.76
N ARG A 99 -0.13 -9.12 15.52
CA ARG A 99 -1.43 -8.49 15.25
C ARG A 99 -2.58 -9.38 15.67
N ASP A 100 -2.46 -10.69 15.48
CA ASP A 100 -3.49 -11.66 15.85
C ASP A 100 -3.73 -11.70 17.37
N VAL A 101 -2.65 -11.62 18.17
CA VAL A 101 -2.76 -11.54 19.63
C VAL A 101 -3.51 -10.27 20.06
N GLU A 102 -3.16 -9.11 19.50
CA GLU A 102 -3.81 -7.83 19.81
C GLU A 102 -5.30 -7.83 19.38
N HIS A 103 -5.59 -8.42 18.22
CA HIS A 103 -6.95 -8.59 17.74
C HIS A 103 -7.76 -9.53 18.65
N CYS A 104 -7.19 -10.67 19.06
CA CYS A 104 -7.82 -11.59 20.01
C CYS A 104 -8.10 -10.91 21.37
N GLN A 105 -7.15 -10.11 21.87
CA GLN A 105 -7.36 -9.33 23.11
C GLN A 105 -8.50 -8.32 22.97
N SER A 106 -8.53 -7.59 21.85
CA SER A 106 -9.59 -6.62 21.56
C SER A 106 -10.95 -7.30 21.44
N GLN A 107 -11.02 -8.45 20.78
CA GLN A 107 -12.25 -9.24 20.66
C GLN A 107 -12.74 -9.71 22.04
N SER A 108 -11.85 -10.17 22.92
CA SER A 108 -12.19 -10.55 24.30
C SER A 108 -12.74 -9.35 25.10
N LEU A 109 -12.12 -8.17 24.96
CA LEU A 109 -12.62 -6.94 25.58
C LEU A 109 -14.02 -6.58 25.07
N ILE A 110 -14.24 -6.63 23.75
CA ILE A 110 -15.55 -6.36 23.13
C ILE A 110 -16.60 -7.33 23.68
N ALA A 111 -16.32 -8.63 23.72
CA ALA A 111 -17.25 -9.63 24.26
C ALA A 111 -17.60 -9.39 25.74
N ASN A 112 -16.62 -8.94 26.54
CA ASN A 112 -16.86 -8.57 27.93
C ASN A 112 -17.76 -7.33 28.05
N LEU A 113 -17.57 -6.33 27.18
CA LEU A 113 -18.42 -5.14 27.15
C LEU A 113 -19.84 -5.47 26.66
N GLU A 114 -20.00 -6.32 25.65
CA GLU A 114 -21.31 -6.82 25.19
C GLU A 114 -22.09 -7.46 26.33
N LYS A 115 -21.42 -8.26 27.17
CA LYS A 115 -22.03 -8.87 28.35
C LYS A 115 -22.48 -7.82 29.37
N LEU A 116 -21.69 -6.77 29.60
CA LEU A 116 -22.06 -5.67 30.48
C LEU A 116 -23.29 -4.92 29.95
N VAL A 117 -23.29 -4.58 28.67
CA VAL A 117 -24.41 -3.92 27.99
C VAL A 117 -25.67 -4.78 28.09
N LEU A 118 -25.56 -6.09 27.89
CA LEU A 118 -26.68 -7.02 28.01
C LEU A 118 -27.27 -7.04 29.44
N PHE A 119 -26.40 -7.07 30.46
CA PHE A 119 -26.83 -6.98 31.86
C PHE A 119 -27.56 -5.66 32.15
N MET A 120 -27.01 -4.54 31.69
CA MET A 120 -27.62 -3.22 31.90
C MET A 120 -28.98 -3.13 31.19
N LYS A 121 -29.09 -3.68 29.98
CA LYS A 121 -30.34 -3.75 29.21
C LYS A 121 -31.43 -4.57 29.90
N GLU A 122 -31.06 -5.64 30.60
CA GLU A 122 -32.01 -6.47 31.34
C GLU A 122 -32.57 -5.77 32.59
N LYS A 123 -31.76 -4.90 33.22
CA LYS A 123 -32.13 -4.25 34.48
C LYS A 123 -32.81 -2.89 34.31
N ASP A 124 -32.67 -2.26 33.15
CA ASP A 124 -33.25 -0.95 32.85
C ASP A 124 -33.97 -0.94 31.49
N PRO A 125 -35.32 -0.97 31.48
CA PRO A 125 -36.12 -0.92 30.26
C PRO A 125 -36.00 0.39 29.47
N GLU A 126 -35.73 1.52 30.12
CA GLU A 126 -35.58 2.83 29.47
C GLU A 126 -34.24 2.90 28.72
N LEU A 127 -33.18 2.42 29.36
CA LEU A 127 -31.87 2.21 28.73
C LEU A 127 -31.93 1.19 27.59
N ALA A 128 -32.77 0.15 27.70
CA ALA A 128 -32.97 -0.83 26.64
C ALA A 128 -33.62 -0.25 25.40
N ALA A 129 -34.64 0.61 25.57
CA ALA A 129 -35.24 1.34 24.47
C ALA A 129 -34.21 2.26 23.81
N TYR A 130 -33.42 2.99 24.60
CA TYR A 130 -32.37 3.90 24.11
C TYR A 130 -31.26 3.18 23.31
N LEU A 131 -30.75 2.03 23.77
CA LEU A 131 -29.71 1.29 23.06
C LEU A 131 -30.24 0.50 21.84
N SER A 132 -31.56 0.32 21.73
CA SER A 132 -32.21 -0.37 20.59
C SER A 132 -32.65 0.58 19.49
N THR A 133 -32.63 1.90 19.72
CA THR A 133 -32.79 2.86 18.62
C THR A 133 -31.50 2.89 17.81
N ASP A 134 -31.44 2.11 16.73
CA ASP A 134 -30.50 2.39 15.64
C ASP A 134 -30.67 3.86 15.28
N SER A 135 -29.56 4.60 15.33
CA SER A 135 -29.48 6.06 15.13
C SER A 135 -30.44 6.54 14.04
N THR A 136 -31.66 6.91 14.46
CA THR A 136 -32.65 7.61 13.67
C THR A 136 -32.71 8.98 14.31
N GLU A 137 -32.03 9.91 13.67
CA GLU A 137 -32.21 11.34 13.89
C GLU A 137 -33.72 11.66 13.90
N PRO A 138 -34.27 12.19 15.01
CA PRO A 138 -35.66 12.60 15.03
C PRO A 138 -35.78 14.02 14.45
N GLU A 139 -36.34 14.15 13.25
CA GLU A 139 -37.12 15.35 12.90
C GLU A 139 -38.47 15.22 13.61
N PRO A 140 -38.83 16.18 14.48
CA PRO A 140 -39.87 17.10 14.06
C PRO A 140 -39.65 18.53 14.57
N GLY A 141 -39.70 19.50 13.64
CA GLY A 141 -39.86 20.90 14.00
C GLY A 141 -41.14 21.17 14.78
N THR A 142 -41.11 22.17 15.66
CA THR A 142 -42.20 23.14 15.83
C THR A 142 -41.81 24.34 16.74
N HIS A 143 -41.81 25.53 16.12
CA HIS A 143 -42.05 26.89 16.67
C HIS A 143 -40.95 27.54 17.57
N SER A 144 -40.45 28.75 17.28
CA SER A 144 -41.27 29.97 17.30
C SER A 144 -40.73 31.09 16.41
N THR A 145 -41.64 31.65 15.62
CA THR A 145 -41.56 32.95 14.97
C THR A 145 -41.59 34.07 16.01
N THR A 146 -40.63 35.00 15.96
CA THR A 146 -40.85 36.39 16.42
C THR A 146 -40.17 37.36 15.47
N THR A 147 -41.02 38.09 14.76
CA THR A 147 -40.77 39.18 13.81
C THR A 147 -40.46 40.48 14.56
N THR A 148 -39.54 41.33 14.07
CA THR A 148 -39.79 42.74 13.67
C THR A 148 -38.51 43.48 13.24
N PRO A 149 -38.64 44.54 12.41
CA PRO A 149 -37.71 44.85 11.32
C PRO A 149 -36.87 46.11 11.56
N SER A 150 -35.92 46.44 10.67
CA SER A 150 -35.84 47.75 9.97
C SER A 150 -34.44 48.07 9.43
N THR A 151 -34.36 48.11 8.09
CA THR A 151 -33.70 49.13 7.24
C THR A 151 -32.17 49.27 7.17
N LEU A 152 -31.66 49.00 5.96
CA LEU A 152 -30.33 49.29 5.40
C LEU A 152 -30.19 50.79 5.01
N PRO A 153 -28.97 51.37 5.02
CA PRO A 153 -28.30 51.74 3.75
C PRO A 153 -26.80 51.36 3.79
N THR A 154 -26.21 50.70 2.79
CA THR A 154 -25.77 51.17 1.45
C THR A 154 -24.54 52.11 1.47
N THR A 155 -23.39 51.48 1.18
CA THR A 155 -22.26 51.93 0.33
C THR A 155 -21.23 52.95 0.88
N ILE A 156 -19.94 52.60 0.72
CA ILE A 156 -18.90 53.18 -0.17
C ILE A 156 -17.53 53.06 0.54
N ASP A 157 -16.63 52.31 -0.10
CA ASP A 157 -15.20 52.55 -0.36
C ASP A 157 -14.31 53.24 0.71
N THR A 158 -13.14 52.66 0.98
CA THR A 158 -11.81 53.33 0.94
C THR A 158 -10.73 52.33 1.38
N ALA A 159 -9.83 52.03 0.45
CA ALA A 159 -8.55 51.38 0.71
C ALA A 159 -7.58 52.32 1.43
N LEU A 160 -6.81 51.80 2.40
CA LEU A 160 -5.40 52.20 2.56
C LEU A 160 -4.62 51.16 3.37
N ALA A 161 -3.50 50.76 2.78
CA ALA A 161 -2.59 49.69 3.14
C ALA A 161 -1.75 50.00 4.38
N ILE A 162 -1.36 48.96 5.13
CA ILE A 162 -0.02 48.89 5.74
C ILE A 162 0.50 47.44 5.65
N THR A 163 1.59 47.32 4.90
CA THR A 163 2.52 46.21 4.71
C THR A 163 3.16 45.74 6.03
N VAL A 164 3.23 44.42 6.29
CA VAL A 164 4.44 43.74 6.83
C VAL A 164 4.43 42.26 6.42
N VAL A 165 5.34 41.95 5.50
CA VAL A 165 6.25 40.79 5.39
C VAL A 165 5.90 39.49 6.16
N GLY A 166 5.72 38.43 5.36
CA GLY A 166 6.44 37.16 5.56
C GLY A 166 5.72 36.08 6.36
N THR A 167 5.26 35.03 5.68
CA THR A 167 5.87 33.68 5.71
C THR A 167 4.88 32.66 5.13
N THR A 168 5.39 31.93 4.15
CA THR A 168 4.92 30.71 3.52
C THR A 168 3.96 29.87 4.38
N ALA A 169 2.70 29.73 3.94
CA ALA A 169 1.78 28.74 4.47
C ALA A 169 1.94 27.42 3.69
N LEU A 170 2.38 26.38 4.38
CA LEU A 170 2.43 25.02 3.89
C LEU A 170 1.00 24.53 3.66
N VAL A 171 0.69 24.17 2.42
CA VAL A 171 -0.52 23.47 2.03
C VAL A 171 -0.50 22.10 2.71
N SER A 172 -1.42 21.89 3.65
CA SER A 172 -1.78 20.57 4.16
C SER A 172 -2.95 20.08 3.32
N THR A 173 -2.71 19.15 2.41
CA THR A 173 -3.76 18.41 1.71
C THR A 173 -3.80 17.01 2.29
N SER A 174 -4.84 16.74 3.07
CA SER A 174 -5.18 15.37 3.46
C SER A 174 -5.86 14.66 2.28
N PRO A 175 -5.53 13.41 1.96
CA PRO A 175 -6.21 12.67 0.90
C PRO A 175 -7.56 12.12 1.39
N THR A 176 -8.60 12.41 0.61
CA THR A 176 -9.95 11.85 0.72
C THR A 176 -9.96 10.38 0.30
N ILE A 177 -10.23 9.46 1.22
CA ILE A 177 -10.55 8.05 0.91
C ILE A 177 -12.01 7.97 0.44
N SER A 178 -12.19 7.71 -0.85
CA SER A 178 -13.49 7.38 -1.45
C SER A 178 -13.69 5.87 -1.43
N ASN A 179 -14.63 5.39 -0.62
CA ASN A 179 -15.09 4.01 -0.68
C ASN A 179 -16.25 3.92 -1.69
N THR A 180 -16.04 3.21 -2.80
CA THR A 180 -17.13 2.72 -3.64
C THR A 180 -17.37 1.26 -3.28
N SER A 181 -18.47 0.99 -2.58
CA SER A 181 -18.99 -0.36 -2.40
C SER A 181 -19.96 -0.63 -3.55
N SER A 182 -19.62 -1.57 -4.42
CA SER A 182 -20.49 -2.08 -5.48
C SER A 182 -21.01 -3.44 -5.04
N ASN A 183 -22.29 -3.49 -4.68
CA ASN A 183 -23.03 -4.75 -4.52
C ASN A 183 -23.44 -5.27 -5.89
N HIS A 184 -23.12 -6.55 -6.18
CA HIS A 184 -24.00 -7.43 -6.93
C HIS A 184 -23.80 -8.88 -6.49
#